data_AF-A0A0F0KR77-F1
#
_entry.id   AF-A0A0F0KR77-F1
#
_cell.length_a   1.000
_cell.length_b   1.000
_cell.length_c   1.000
_cell.angle_alpha   90.00
_cell.angle_beta   90.00
_cell.angle_gamma   90.00
#
_symmetry.space_group_name_H-M   'P 1'
#
loop_
_entity.id
_entity.type
_entity.pdbx_description
1 polymer ?
#
loop_
_entity_poly.entity_id
_entity_poly.type
_entity_poly.pdbx_seq_one_letter_code
_entity_poly.pdbx_strand_id
1 'polypeptide(L)'
;MTTLTFGAPDLPDGARWRSLRGASGEWLHPATGERTLSSFTSSSVGGWDEMLPTITACRVPHDAGFDDWSDHGDAWNRPWEGDADDHWVDVAWMRLRRRIMSRDASLHLSYTLSSTAPEDRPVQWVAHPQFSWERG
;
A
#
# COMPACT_ATOMS: atom_id res chain seq x y z
N MET A 1 7.96 5.05 28.06
CA MET A 1 7.83 4.41 26.73
C MET A 1 7.29 5.45 25.78
N THR A 2 7.90 5.62 24.61
CA THR A 2 7.38 6.58 23.63
C THR A 2 6.39 5.89 22.73
N THR A 3 5.18 6.42 22.68
CA THR A 3 4.09 5.91 21.83
C THR A 3 4.36 6.25 20.37
N LEU A 4 4.22 5.25 19.49
CA LEU A 4 4.15 5.49 18.04
C LEU A 4 2.75 5.96 17.67
N THR A 5 2.64 7.00 16.86
CA THR A 5 1.36 7.54 16.41
C THR A 5 1.30 7.56 14.88
N PHE A 6 0.35 6.84 14.30
CA PHE A 6 0.04 6.94 12.87
C PHE A 6 -0.96 8.07 12.61
N GLY A 7 -0.81 8.75 11.47
CA GLY A 7 -1.92 9.49 10.89
C GLY A 7 -3.01 8.52 10.43
N ALA A 8 -4.25 9.01 10.30
CA ALA A 8 -5.29 8.23 9.67
C ALA A 8 -4.90 7.86 8.22
N PRO A 9 -5.20 6.65 7.73
CA PRO A 9 -4.99 6.30 6.32
C PRO A 9 -5.92 7.12 5.44
N ASP A 10 -5.41 7.60 4.32
CA ASP A 10 -6.17 8.33 3.31
C ASP A 10 -6.89 7.33 2.40
N LEU A 11 -8.04 6.82 2.84
CA LEU A 11 -8.76 5.73 2.15
C LEU A 11 -9.07 6.07 0.67
N PRO A 12 -9.54 7.29 0.31
CA PRO A 12 -9.72 7.66 -1.09
C PRO A 12 -8.43 7.63 -1.95
N ASP A 13 -7.25 7.67 -1.31
CA ASP A 13 -5.93 7.77 -1.94
C ASP A 13 -5.06 6.55 -1.63
N GLY A 14 -5.56 5.36 -1.95
CA GLY A 14 -4.80 4.11 -1.81
C GLY A 14 -4.61 3.65 -0.37
N ALA A 15 -5.44 4.15 0.56
CA ALA A 15 -5.22 4.01 2.01
C ALA A 15 -3.80 4.42 2.42
N ARG A 16 -3.20 5.39 1.72
CA ARG A 16 -1.85 5.85 1.99
C ARG A 16 -1.75 6.45 3.39
N TRP A 17 -0.72 6.05 4.13
CA TRP A 17 -0.32 6.81 5.31
C TRP A 17 0.68 7.89 4.96
N ARG A 18 0.41 9.09 5.45
CA ARG A 18 1.29 10.25 5.25
C ARG A 18 2.10 10.62 6.49
N SER A 19 1.85 9.96 7.62
CA SER A 19 2.53 10.25 8.89
C SER A 19 2.66 9.00 9.77
N LEU A 20 3.87 8.79 10.29
CA LEU A 20 4.20 7.88 11.39
C LEU A 20 5.17 8.61 12.31
N ARG A 21 4.71 8.97 13.51
CA ARG A 21 5.50 9.76 14.46
C ARG A 21 5.98 8.91 15.62
N GLY A 22 7.27 8.98 15.89
CA GLY A 22 7.92 8.47 17.10
C GLY A 22 8.53 9.59 17.94
N ALA A 23 9.37 9.23 18.90
CA ALA A 23 10.00 10.17 19.83
C ALA A 23 10.81 11.28 19.13
N SER A 24 11.47 10.92 18.03
CA SER A 24 12.33 11.79 17.23
C SER A 24 11.56 12.66 16.22
N GLY A 25 10.25 12.45 16.07
CA GLY A 25 9.43 13.16 15.10
C GLY A 25 8.85 12.26 14.01
N GLU A 26 8.70 12.81 12.82
CA GLU A 26 8.13 12.13 11.64
C GLU A 26 9.11 11.11 11.07
N TRP A 27 8.65 9.88 10.83
CA TRP A 27 9.46 8.79 10.29
C TRP A 27 9.24 8.60 8.80
N LEU A 28 8.07 8.93 8.25
CA LEU A 28 7.81 8.78 6.82
C LEU A 28 8.39 9.97 6.05
N HIS A 29 8.91 9.70 4.85
CA HIS A 29 9.23 10.75 3.91
C HIS A 29 7.92 11.40 3.45
N PRO A 30 7.77 12.74 3.54
CA PRO A 30 6.53 13.39 3.16
C PRO A 30 6.25 13.19 1.67
N ALA A 31 5.00 12.88 1.34
CA ALA A 31 4.53 12.98 -0.03
C ALA A 31 4.43 14.45 -0.43
N THR A 32 5.13 14.87 -1.48
CA THR A 32 5.08 16.24 -1.99
C THR A 32 4.30 16.29 -3.31
N GLY A 33 3.28 17.16 -3.38
CA GLY A 33 2.42 17.30 -4.57
C GLY A 33 1.23 16.34 -4.64
N GLU A 34 0.48 16.43 -5.74
CA GLU A 34 -0.68 15.58 -6.04
C GLU A 34 -0.26 14.27 -6.71
N ARG A 35 -1.13 13.26 -6.63
CA ARG A 35 -0.88 12.00 -7.33
C ARG A 35 -1.22 12.07 -8.81
N THR A 36 -0.39 11.42 -9.60
CA THR A 36 -0.66 11.14 -11.02
C THR A 36 -1.06 9.68 -11.14
N LEU A 37 -2.35 9.39 -11.30
CA LEU A 37 -2.87 8.01 -11.23
C LEU A 37 -2.35 7.08 -12.35
N SER A 38 -1.81 7.64 -13.43
CA SER A 38 -1.32 6.86 -14.59
C SER A 38 0.10 6.31 -14.43
N SER A 39 0.89 6.79 -13.46
CA SER A 39 2.27 6.32 -13.26
C SER A 39 2.73 6.60 -11.84
N PHE A 40 3.10 5.54 -11.12
CA PHE A 40 3.61 5.64 -9.76
C PHE A 40 4.90 6.48 -9.70
N THR A 41 5.83 6.23 -10.62
CA THR A 41 7.15 6.89 -10.67
C THR A 41 7.09 8.38 -11.03
N SER A 42 6.02 8.85 -11.68
CA SER A 42 5.78 10.28 -11.96
C SER A 42 4.82 10.94 -10.97
N SER A 43 4.24 10.17 -10.05
CA SER A 43 3.33 10.64 -9.02
C SER A 43 4.10 11.21 -7.82
N SER A 44 3.40 11.95 -6.95
CA SER A 44 3.88 12.25 -5.61
C SER A 44 4.24 10.95 -4.86
N VAL A 45 5.54 10.73 -4.66
CA VAL A 45 6.09 9.61 -3.89
C VAL A 45 6.35 10.05 -2.44
N GLY A 46 6.01 9.20 -1.49
CA GLY A 46 6.17 9.45 -0.05
C GLY A 46 5.04 8.82 0.76
N GLY A 47 5.26 8.70 2.06
CA GLY A 47 4.35 8.00 2.95
C GLY A 47 4.51 6.49 2.88
N TRP A 48 3.39 5.77 2.96
CA TRP A 48 3.34 4.31 2.91
C TRP A 48 2.21 3.87 1.98
N ASP A 49 2.61 3.24 0.88
CA ASP A 49 1.72 2.70 -0.16
C ASP A 49 1.70 1.17 -0.17
N GLU A 50 0.73 0.59 -0.87
CA GLU A 50 0.59 -0.85 -1.07
C GLU A 50 0.72 -1.17 -2.57
N MET A 51 1.64 -2.06 -2.92
CA MET A 51 1.85 -2.52 -4.30
C MET A 51 1.16 -3.85 -4.50
N LEU A 52 0.19 -3.91 -5.42
CA LEU A 52 -0.53 -5.12 -5.81
C LEU A 52 -1.19 -4.88 -7.17
N PRO A 53 -1.13 -5.83 -8.13
CA PRO A 53 -0.61 -7.20 -8.00
C PRO A 53 0.83 -7.40 -8.48
N THR A 54 1.54 -6.31 -8.77
CA THR A 54 2.94 -6.35 -9.18
C THR A 54 3.72 -5.17 -8.61
N ILE A 55 5.04 -5.31 -8.58
CA ILE A 55 5.99 -4.25 -8.19
C ILE A 55 6.47 -3.51 -9.44
N THR A 56 6.68 -4.24 -10.55
CA THR A 56 7.12 -3.67 -11.82
C THR A 56 6.26 -4.17 -12.97
N ALA A 57 6.22 -3.42 -14.07
CA ALA A 57 5.46 -3.82 -15.25
C ALA A 57 5.89 -5.21 -15.72
N CYS A 58 4.94 -6.12 -15.91
CA CYS A 58 5.25 -7.52 -16.21
C CYS A 58 4.12 -8.19 -17.02
N ARG A 59 4.43 -9.37 -17.56
CA ARG A 59 3.48 -10.25 -18.23
C ARG A 59 3.22 -11.46 -17.35
N VAL A 60 1.96 -11.69 -17.00
CA VAL A 60 1.57 -12.75 -16.07
C VAL A 60 0.87 -13.88 -16.81
N PRO A 61 1.38 -15.13 -16.72
CA PRO A 61 0.75 -16.27 -17.37
C PRO A 61 -0.58 -16.65 -16.72
N HIS A 62 -1.47 -17.23 -17.52
CA HIS A 62 -2.70 -17.90 -17.10
C HIS A 62 -3.08 -18.98 -18.13
N ASP A 63 -4.10 -19.82 -17.89
CA ASP A 63 -4.37 -21.00 -18.72
C ASP A 63 -4.68 -20.68 -20.19
N ALA A 64 -5.23 -19.48 -20.44
CA ALA A 64 -5.59 -19.00 -21.77
C ALA A 64 -4.55 -18.04 -22.39
N GLY A 65 -3.42 -17.74 -21.73
CA GLY A 65 -2.41 -16.83 -22.28
C GLY A 65 -1.64 -16.01 -21.24
N PHE A 66 -1.54 -14.71 -21.48
CA PHE A 66 -0.82 -13.76 -20.64
C PHE A 66 -1.61 -12.45 -20.50
N ASP A 67 -1.62 -11.89 -19.29
CA ASP A 67 -2.07 -10.52 -19.02
C ASP A 67 -0.87 -9.57 -18.88
N ASP A 68 -1.00 -8.34 -19.37
CA ASP A 68 -0.03 -7.27 -19.13
C ASP A 68 -0.44 -6.49 -17.87
N TRP A 69 0.46 -6.39 -16.88
CA TRP A 69 0.24 -5.66 -15.64
C TRP A 69 1.10 -4.40 -15.56
N SER A 70 0.49 -3.34 -15.02
CA SER A 70 1.09 -2.01 -14.86
C SER A 70 2.21 -1.99 -13.83
N ASP A 71 3.13 -1.06 -13.98
CA ASP A 71 4.15 -0.78 -12.95
C ASP A 71 3.48 -0.44 -11.61
N HIS A 72 3.95 -1.04 -10.52
CA HIS A 72 3.42 -0.88 -9.15
C HIS A 72 1.95 -1.32 -8.92
N GLY A 73 1.29 -1.89 -9.93
CA GLY A 73 -0.10 -2.32 -9.85
C GLY A 73 -1.07 -1.17 -9.56
N ASP A 74 -2.18 -1.49 -8.89
CA ASP A 74 -3.31 -0.56 -8.72
C ASP A 74 -3.76 -0.34 -7.26
N ALA A 75 -3.25 -1.08 -6.28
CA ALA A 75 -3.72 -0.89 -4.89
C ALA A 75 -3.43 0.51 -4.35
N TRP A 76 -2.33 1.13 -4.78
CA TRP A 76 -1.88 2.46 -4.34
C TRP A 76 -2.70 3.64 -4.90
N ASN A 77 -3.41 3.46 -6.01
CA ASN A 77 -4.14 4.54 -6.71
C ASN A 77 -5.66 4.36 -6.73
N ARG A 78 -6.16 3.37 -5.98
CA ARG A 78 -7.61 3.11 -5.86
C ARG A 78 -8.14 3.58 -4.51
N PRO A 79 -9.41 3.98 -4.44
CA PRO A 79 -10.07 4.18 -3.16
C PRO A 79 -10.21 2.83 -2.44
N TRP A 80 -9.91 2.82 -1.16
CA TRP A 80 -10.15 1.71 -0.25
C TRP A 80 -11.49 1.91 0.47
N GLU A 81 -12.11 0.80 0.82
CA GLU A 81 -13.36 0.75 1.58
C GLU A 81 -13.07 0.32 3.03
N GLY A 82 -13.90 0.77 3.97
CA GLY A 82 -13.77 0.43 5.39
C GLY A 82 -13.55 1.66 6.27
N ASP A 83 -12.79 1.48 7.35
CA ASP A 83 -12.47 2.53 8.32
C ASP A 83 -10.96 2.64 8.57
N ALA A 84 -10.57 3.43 9.57
CA ALA A 84 -9.17 3.68 9.88
C ALA A 84 -8.40 2.43 10.34
N ASP A 85 -9.08 1.45 10.95
CA ASP A 85 -8.47 0.27 11.56
C ASP A 85 -8.65 -1.00 10.73
N ASP A 86 -9.68 -1.05 9.87
CA ASP A 86 -9.98 -2.19 9.02
C ASP A 86 -10.53 -1.75 7.66
N HIS A 87 -9.71 -1.92 6.62
CA HIS A 87 -10.05 -1.50 5.26
C HIS A 87 -9.52 -2.47 4.20
N TRP A 88 -10.10 -2.41 3.01
CA TRP A 88 -9.73 -3.25 1.89
C TRP A 88 -9.82 -2.52 0.55
N VAL A 89 -9.16 -3.09 -0.45
CA VAL A 89 -9.27 -2.72 -1.86
C VAL A 89 -9.43 -3.96 -2.71
N ASP A 90 -10.29 -3.85 -3.72
CA ASP A 90 -10.43 -4.86 -4.76
C ASP A 90 -9.60 -4.46 -5.99
N VAL A 91 -8.72 -5.36 -6.40
CA VAL A 91 -7.85 -5.22 -7.57
C VAL A 91 -8.04 -6.46 -8.44
N ALA A 92 -8.71 -6.28 -9.59
CA ALA A 92 -9.15 -7.38 -10.44
C ALA A 92 -9.96 -8.44 -9.65
N TRP A 93 -9.46 -9.67 -9.55
CA TRP A 93 -10.07 -10.79 -8.84
C TRP A 93 -9.51 -10.96 -7.41
N MET A 94 -8.72 -10.00 -6.92
CA MET A 94 -8.11 -10.02 -5.60
C MET A 94 -8.76 -9.00 -4.67
N ARG A 95 -8.81 -9.34 -3.38
CA ARG A 95 -9.07 -8.40 -2.29
C ARG A 95 -7.89 -8.38 -1.35
N LEU A 96 -7.27 -7.22 -1.20
CA LEU A 96 -6.28 -6.96 -0.15
C LEU A 96 -6.99 -6.25 1.00
N ARG A 97 -6.98 -6.86 2.18
CA ARG A 97 -7.49 -6.27 3.41
C ARG A 97 -6.32 -6.00 4.36
N ARG A 98 -6.28 -4.80 4.93
CA ARG A 98 -5.33 -4.39 5.96
C ARG A 98 -6.08 -4.10 7.25
N ARG A 99 -5.62 -4.72 8.34
CA ARG A 99 -6.04 -4.42 9.71
C ARG A 99 -4.90 -3.82 10.50
N ILE A 100 -5.20 -2.78 11.26
CA ILE A 100 -4.26 -2.01 12.04
C ILE A 100 -4.59 -2.21 13.52
N MET A 101 -3.54 -2.50 14.29
CA MET A 101 -3.65 -2.59 15.74
C MET A 101 -2.51 -1.80 16.38
N SER A 102 -2.86 -0.72 17.06
CA SER A 102 -1.94 0.01 17.92
C SER A 102 -1.55 -0.82 19.13
N ARG A 103 -0.25 -0.88 19.40
CA ARG A 103 0.38 -1.41 20.61
C ARG A 103 1.31 -0.32 21.14
N ASP A 104 1.73 -0.41 22.40
CA ASP A 104 2.43 0.67 23.10
C ASP A 104 3.48 1.41 22.23
N ALA A 105 4.58 0.73 21.89
CA ALA A 105 5.66 1.27 21.06
C ALA A 105 5.76 0.57 19.70
N SER A 106 4.69 -0.08 19.25
CA SER A 106 4.67 -0.80 17.97
C SER A 106 3.29 -0.72 17.32
N LEU A 107 3.26 -0.91 16.01
CA LEU A 107 2.03 -1.10 15.29
C LEU A 107 2.06 -2.47 14.64
N HIS A 108 0.96 -3.21 14.78
CA HIS A 108 0.78 -4.47 14.08
C HIS A 108 -0.15 -4.25 12.89
N LEU A 109 0.39 -4.57 11.72
CA LEU A 109 -0.33 -4.62 10.46
C LEU A 109 -0.58 -6.08 10.11
N SER A 110 -1.85 -6.44 9.95
CA SER A 110 -2.24 -7.76 9.48
C SER A 110 -2.84 -7.62 8.09
N TYR A 111 -2.31 -8.39 7.14
CA TYR A 111 -2.78 -8.39 5.77
C TYR A 111 -3.48 -9.71 5.46
N THR A 112 -4.54 -9.64 4.67
CA THR A 112 -5.18 -10.81 4.08
C THR A 112 -5.39 -10.53 2.61
N LEU A 113 -4.81 -11.39 1.77
CA LEU A 113 -5.06 -11.40 0.33
C LEU A 113 -5.96 -12.60 0.01
N SER A 114 -7.14 -12.33 -0.55
CA SER A 114 -8.05 -13.37 -1.03
C SER A 114 -8.27 -13.22 -2.53
N SER A 115 -8.54 -14.32 -3.22
CA SER A 115 -8.72 -14.37 -4.67
C SER A 115 -10.01 -15.08 -5.04
N THR A 116 -10.67 -14.61 -6.09
CA THR A 116 -11.77 -15.32 -6.78
C THR A 116 -11.36 -15.80 -8.17
N ALA A 117 -10.05 -15.83 -8.47
CA ALA A 117 -9.57 -16.36 -9.75
C ALA A 117 -10.00 -17.83 -9.92
N PRO A 118 -10.39 -18.24 -11.12
CA PRO A 118 -10.74 -19.63 -11.41
C PRO A 118 -9.52 -20.56 -11.49
N GLU A 119 -8.31 -19.99 -11.48
CA GLU A 119 -7.03 -20.68 -11.70
C GLU A 119 -5.92 -20.05 -10.85
N ASP A 120 -4.81 -20.76 -10.69
CA ASP A 120 -3.63 -20.24 -10.02
C ASP A 120 -2.96 -19.16 -10.87
N ARG A 121 -2.75 -17.98 -10.29
CA ARG A 121 -2.09 -16.85 -10.94
C ARG A 121 -1.02 -16.27 -10.02
N PRO A 122 0.22 -16.07 -10.51
CA PRO A 122 1.26 -15.49 -9.67
C PRO A 122 0.95 -14.01 -9.40
N VAL A 123 1.15 -13.61 -8.16
CA VAL A 123 0.93 -12.24 -7.68
C VAL A 123 2.12 -11.80 -6.84
N GLN A 124 2.39 -10.51 -6.84
CA GLN A 124 3.34 -9.90 -5.93
C GLN A 124 2.63 -8.84 -5.11
N TRP A 125 2.89 -8.85 -3.82
CA TRP A 125 2.44 -7.81 -2.90
C TRP A 125 3.62 -7.29 -2.09
N VAL A 126 3.68 -5.97 -1.94
CA VAL A 126 4.67 -5.30 -1.10
C VAL A 126 4.02 -4.12 -0.38
N ALA A 127 4.13 -4.12 0.95
CA ALA A 127 4.00 -2.90 1.73
C ALA A 127 5.21 -2.01 1.43
N HIS A 128 4.97 -0.77 1.00
CA HIS A 128 5.97 0.10 0.40
C HIS A 128 6.15 1.42 1.19
N PRO A 129 6.58 1.35 2.48
CA PRO A 129 6.90 2.55 3.26
C PRO A 129 8.15 3.24 2.72
N GLN A 130 8.07 4.55 2.59
CA GLN A 130 9.22 5.40 2.35
C GLN A 130 9.59 6.10 3.65
N PHE A 131 10.68 5.66 4.28
CA PHE A 131 11.18 6.27 5.51
C PHE A 131 12.10 7.45 5.20
N SER A 132 12.02 8.47 6.04
CA SER A 132 13.03 9.51 6.13
C SER A 132 14.30 8.90 6.73
N TRP A 133 15.45 9.33 6.21
CA TRP A 133 16.76 8.96 6.74
C TRP A 133 17.47 10.23 7.22
N GLU A 134 18.11 10.12 8.38
CA GLU A 134 18.97 11.17 8.93
C GLU A 134 20.43 10.71 8.89
N ARG A 135 21.34 11.63 8.53
CA ARG A 135 22.78 11.38 8.69
C ARG A 135 23.11 11.35 10.18
N GLY A 136 23.78 10.29 10.61
CA GLY A 136 24.41 10.20 11.94
C GLY A 136 25.63 11.09 12.05
#